data_AF-Q0UH26-F1
#
_entry.id   AF-Q0UH26-F1
#
_cell.length_a   1.000
_cell.length_b   1.000
_cell.length_c   1.000
_cell.angle_alpha   90.00
_cell.angle_beta   90.00
_cell.angle_gamma   90.00
#
_symmetry.space_group_name_H-M   'P 1'
#
loop_
_entity.id
_entity.type
_entity.pdbx_description
1 polymer ?
#
loop_
_entity_poly.entity_id
_entity_poly.type
_entity_poly.pdbx_seq_one_letter_code
_entity_poly.pdbx_strand_id
1 'polypeptide(L)'
;MFSRAMRHAVLQATALFILSKLFSHYKSDGMFDAVVQNEGWQNMRNALEAETNRTTAQPTLGAGNATDKSAPHYQINETSGWTASKGTISPIEYPPEESFYWRRFPRDIVVYMILAAMQYWWYIALEKMLPARPRYKDVVPSAKFEESEDREEEVVKKWIAQGRVNRASLNWGNTFLKWTLDMTIGRLVTYSVAGDFLSPLPLVDLIAFVTIPTHHRIVFMAGVDLITNIFFFTIVRVFAAWAVKTDYAQMVMRNMTENAVNSRLKEEKLRRLGDEL
;
A
#
# COMPACT_ATOMS: atom_id res chain seq x y z
N MET A 1 3.83 -32.09 -12.92
CA MET A 1 2.65 -32.26 -12.04
C MET A 1 2.95 -31.62 -10.69
N PHE A 2 2.12 -30.70 -10.19
CA PHE A 2 2.40 -30.01 -8.92
C PHE A 2 2.24 -30.94 -7.71
N SER A 3 3.20 -30.91 -6.79
CA SER A 3 3.12 -31.65 -5.52
C SER A 3 1.85 -31.26 -4.75
N ARG A 4 1.26 -32.21 -4.01
CA ARG A 4 0.09 -31.96 -3.15
C ARG A 4 0.38 -30.86 -2.12
N ALA A 5 1.58 -30.89 -1.52
CA ALA A 5 2.02 -29.88 -0.55
C ALA A 5 2.08 -28.47 -1.16
N MET A 6 2.59 -28.34 -2.39
CA MET A 6 2.64 -27.06 -3.10
C MET A 6 1.24 -26.50 -3.32
N ARG A 7 0.31 -27.33 -3.78
CA ARG A 7 -1.07 -26.90 -4.04
C ARG A 7 -1.74 -26.36 -2.77
N HIS A 8 -1.61 -27.07 -1.65
CA HIS A 8 -2.15 -26.60 -0.38
C HIS A 8 -1.50 -25.29 0.09
N ALA A 9 -0.17 -25.18 0.02
CA ALA A 9 0.53 -23.98 0.45
C ALA A 9 0.17 -22.75 -0.40
N VAL A 10 0.11 -22.90 -1.72
CA VAL A 10 -0.27 -21.81 -2.63
C VAL A 10 -1.73 -21.40 -2.41
N LEU A 11 -2.65 -22.34 -2.25
CA LEU A 11 -4.07 -22.04 -1.98
C LEU A 11 -4.26 -21.34 -0.64
N GLN A 12 -3.57 -21.78 0.42
CA GLN A 12 -3.60 -21.14 1.73
C GLN A 12 -3.04 -19.71 1.68
N ALA A 13 -1.87 -19.52 1.07
CA ALA A 13 -1.29 -18.18 0.89
C ALA A 13 -2.22 -17.26 0.09
N THR A 14 -2.84 -17.79 -0.98
CA THR A 14 -3.80 -17.04 -1.80
C THR A 14 -5.05 -16.66 -0.99
N ALA A 15 -5.58 -17.57 -0.18
CA ALA A 15 -6.71 -17.27 0.69
C ALA A 15 -6.39 -16.16 1.70
N LEU A 16 -5.19 -16.20 2.31
CA LEU A 16 -4.72 -15.14 3.21
C LEU A 16 -4.54 -13.79 2.48
N PHE A 17 -4.01 -13.81 1.26
CA PHE A 17 -3.90 -12.62 0.43
C PHE A 17 -5.26 -12.02 0.06
N ILE A 18 -6.23 -12.86 -0.32
CA ILE A 18 -7.62 -12.46 -0.58
C ILE A 18 -8.20 -11.75 0.64
N LEU A 19 -8.07 -12.35 1.82
CA LEU A 19 -8.53 -11.75 3.08
C LEU A 19 -7.82 -10.43 3.38
N SER A 20 -6.51 -10.35 3.17
CA SER A 20 -5.72 -9.13 3.37
C SER A 20 -6.19 -8.01 2.45
N LYS A 21 -6.44 -8.30 1.17
CA LYS A 21 -6.94 -7.33 0.19
C LYS A 21 -8.36 -6.88 0.47
N LEU A 22 -9.25 -7.80 0.83
CA LEU A 22 -10.63 -7.46 1.22
C LEU A 22 -10.63 -6.59 2.47
N PHE A 23 -9.84 -6.93 3.49
CA PHE A 23 -9.71 -6.13 4.70
C PHE A 23 -9.16 -4.73 4.39
N SER A 24 -8.09 -4.66 3.60
CA SER A 24 -7.46 -3.40 3.21
C SER A 24 -8.43 -2.49 2.46
N HIS A 25 -9.19 -3.04 1.50
CA HIS A 25 -10.19 -2.29 0.77
C HIS A 25 -11.33 -1.81 1.68
N TYR A 26 -11.87 -2.71 2.52
CA TYR A 26 -12.95 -2.36 3.43
C TYR A 26 -12.55 -1.33 4.49
N LYS A 27 -11.28 -1.33 4.92
CA LYS A 27 -10.77 -0.40 5.93
C LYS A 27 -10.20 0.88 5.35
N SER A 28 -9.68 0.87 4.12
CA SER A 28 -9.27 2.08 3.43
C SER A 28 -10.47 2.98 3.17
N ASP A 29 -11.60 2.37 2.84
CA ASP A 29 -12.87 3.04 2.67
C ASP A 29 -13.34 3.56 4.04
N GLY A 30 -13.17 4.87 4.23
CA GLY A 30 -13.48 5.56 5.48
C GLY A 30 -12.37 5.61 6.53
N MET A 31 -11.13 5.22 6.19
CA MET A 31 -9.98 5.38 7.11
C MET A 31 -9.81 6.83 7.56
N PHE A 32 -10.06 7.77 6.65
CA PHE A 32 -9.92 9.19 6.88
C PHE A 32 -11.24 9.90 7.12
N ASP A 33 -12.37 9.20 7.30
CA ASP A 33 -13.67 9.88 7.46
C ASP A 33 -13.67 10.83 8.65
N ALA A 34 -13.06 10.45 9.77
CA ALA A 34 -12.94 11.33 10.94
C ALA A 34 -12.07 12.57 10.66
N VAL A 35 -11.07 12.45 9.77
CA VAL A 35 -10.22 13.57 9.33
C VAL A 35 -10.99 14.45 8.36
N VAL A 36 -11.65 13.84 7.37
CA VAL A 36 -12.43 14.52 6.33
C VAL A 36 -13.62 15.23 6.93
N GLN A 37 -14.30 14.66 7.93
CA GLN A 37 -15.45 15.28 8.60
C GLN A 37 -15.04 16.36 9.61
N ASN A 38 -13.74 16.55 9.89
CA ASN A 38 -13.30 17.60 10.80
C ASN A 38 -13.55 18.99 10.19
N GLU A 39 -14.20 19.88 10.95
CA GLU A 39 -14.54 21.23 10.50
C GLU A 39 -13.31 22.04 10.06
N GLY A 40 -12.20 21.93 10.80
CA GLY A 40 -10.94 22.60 10.46
C GLY A 40 -10.38 22.14 9.12
N TRP A 41 -10.44 20.83 8.86
CA TRP A 41 -10.04 20.26 7.58
C TRP A 41 -10.94 20.70 6.43
N GLN A 42 -12.26 20.71 6.63
CA GLN A 42 -13.23 21.18 5.63
C GLN A 42 -13.03 22.66 5.29
N ASN A 43 -12.83 23.51 6.29
CA ASN A 43 -12.56 24.94 6.09
C ASN A 43 -11.27 25.16 5.28
N MET A 44 -10.20 24.41 5.60
CA MET A 44 -8.94 24.47 4.87
C MET A 44 -9.10 23.99 3.42
N ARG A 45 -9.81 22.88 3.20
CA ARG A 45 -10.09 22.34 1.86
C ARG A 45 -10.87 23.35 1.01
N ASN A 46 -11.94 23.92 1.55
CA ASN A 46 -12.76 24.93 0.87
C ASN A 46 -11.95 26.21 0.57
N ALA A 47 -11.04 26.60 1.46
CA ALA A 47 -10.16 27.74 1.24
C ALA A 47 -9.20 27.49 0.06
N LEU A 48 -8.59 26.31 -0.01
CA LEU A 48 -7.66 25.88 -1.06
C LEU A 48 -8.36 25.67 -2.42
N GLU A 49 -9.56 25.09 -2.43
CA GLU A 49 -10.31 24.85 -3.66
C GLU A 49 -10.72 26.16 -4.33
N ALA A 50 -11.15 27.15 -3.55
CA ALA A 50 -11.48 28.46 -4.09
C ALA A 50 -10.24 29.31 -4.48
N GLU A 51 -9.03 28.96 -4.02
CA GLU A 51 -7.78 29.49 -4.58
C GLU A 51 -7.45 28.83 -5.93
N THR A 52 -7.58 27.49 -5.99
CA THR A 52 -7.30 26.70 -7.20
C THR A 52 -8.17 27.15 -8.38
N ASN A 53 -9.48 27.31 -8.15
CA ASN A 53 -10.43 27.74 -9.18
C ASN A 53 -10.14 29.14 -9.73
N ARG A 54 -9.39 29.99 -9.01
CA ARG A 54 -9.00 31.33 -9.50
C ARG A 54 -7.82 31.27 -10.45
N THR A 55 -6.82 30.44 -10.16
CA THR A 55 -5.64 30.29 -11.03
C THR A 55 -6.00 29.70 -12.39
N THR A 56 -7.02 28.85 -12.46
CA THR A 56 -7.50 28.27 -13.73
C THR A 56 -8.42 29.22 -14.51
N ALA A 57 -9.04 30.20 -13.85
CA ALA A 57 -9.80 31.27 -14.48
C ALA A 57 -8.86 32.40 -14.95
N GLN A 58 -7.83 32.07 -15.73
CA GLN A 58 -7.11 33.07 -16.49
C GLN A 58 -8.06 33.59 -17.59
N PRO A 59 -8.18 34.92 -17.79
CA PRO A 59 -8.94 35.44 -18.90
C PRO A 59 -8.28 34.95 -20.19
N THR A 60 -9.02 34.15 -20.96
CA THR A 60 -8.73 33.96 -22.38
C THR A 60 -8.74 35.35 -23.00
N LEU A 61 -7.56 35.93 -23.16
CA LEU A 61 -7.33 37.09 -24.02
C LEU A 61 -7.81 36.69 -25.40
N GLY A 62 -9.06 37.04 -25.71
CA GLY A 62 -9.60 36.95 -27.05
C GLY A 62 -8.67 37.75 -27.95
N ALA A 63 -7.91 37.03 -28.77
CA ALA A 63 -7.16 37.61 -29.86
C ALA A 63 -8.18 38.31 -30.76
N GLY A 64 -8.25 39.64 -30.63
CA GLY A 64 -9.10 40.48 -31.44
C GLY A 64 -8.74 40.29 -32.91
N ASN A 65 -9.68 39.75 -33.68
CA ASN A 65 -9.66 39.91 -35.13
C ASN A 65 -10.41 41.22 -35.42
N ALA A 66 -9.64 42.26 -35.69
CA ALA A 66 -10.12 43.57 -36.08
C ALA A 66 -10.44 43.58 -37.58
N THR A 67 -11.71 43.67 -37.94
CA THR A 67 -12.32 44.20 -39.18
C THR A 67 -13.82 43.93 -39.03
N ASP A 68 -14.78 44.84 -39.20
CA ASP A 68 -14.83 46.02 -40.05
C ASP A 68 -15.96 46.96 -39.60
N LYS A 69 -15.95 48.19 -40.11
CA LYS A 69 -16.79 49.33 -39.74
C LYS A 69 -18.26 49.17 -40.16
N SER A 70 -19.21 49.59 -39.33
CA SER A 70 -20.32 50.50 -39.72
C SER A 70 -21.30 50.83 -38.58
N ALA A 71 -21.30 52.12 -38.20
CA ALA A 71 -22.42 53.01 -37.84
C ALA A 71 -23.39 52.69 -36.66
N PRO A 72 -23.98 53.74 -36.04
CA PRO A 72 -24.45 53.70 -34.66
C PRO A 72 -25.96 53.42 -34.55
N HIS A 73 -26.36 52.66 -33.53
CA HIS A 73 -27.71 52.73 -33.00
C HIS A 73 -27.66 52.69 -31.47
N TYR A 74 -28.06 53.79 -30.85
CA TYR A 74 -28.35 53.88 -29.42
C TYR A 74 -29.55 52.99 -29.10
N GLN A 75 -29.37 52.01 -28.21
CA GLN A 75 -30.40 51.59 -27.27
C GLN A 75 -29.74 51.33 -25.91
N ILE A 76 -29.89 52.32 -25.04
CA ILE A 76 -29.67 52.23 -23.60
C ILE A 76 -30.95 51.62 -23.03
N ASN A 77 -30.89 50.36 -22.61
CA ASN A 77 -31.66 49.77 -21.53
C ASN A 77 -31.45 48.25 -21.55
N GLU A 78 -30.42 47.76 -20.88
CA GLU A 78 -30.51 46.47 -20.18
C GLU A 78 -29.71 46.55 -18.90
N THR A 79 -30.42 46.31 -17.80
CA THR A 79 -29.94 45.98 -16.47
C THR A 79 -28.84 44.93 -16.62
N SER A 80 -27.59 45.30 -16.34
CA SER A 80 -26.44 44.40 -16.36
C SER A 80 -26.51 43.42 -15.20
N GLY A 81 -27.43 42.46 -15.31
CA GLY A 81 -27.30 41.19 -14.63
C GLY A 81 -25.97 40.59 -15.05
N TRP A 82 -25.02 40.59 -14.13
CA TRP A 82 -23.89 39.66 -14.20
C TRP A 82 -24.46 38.25 -14.19
N THR A 83 -24.88 37.75 -15.35
CA THR A 83 -24.91 36.32 -15.58
C THR A 83 -23.46 35.91 -15.61
N ALA A 84 -22.94 35.57 -14.42
CA ALA A 84 -21.77 34.72 -14.31
C ALA A 84 -21.99 33.60 -15.30
N SER A 85 -21.21 33.59 -16.38
CA SER A 85 -21.15 32.42 -17.23
C SER A 85 -20.71 31.32 -16.28
N LYS A 86 -21.65 30.42 -15.97
CA LYS A 86 -21.33 29.07 -15.54
C LYS A 86 -20.63 28.49 -16.75
N GLY A 87 -19.36 28.82 -16.92
CA GLY A 87 -18.44 28.05 -17.73
C GLY A 87 -18.48 26.69 -17.09
N THR A 88 -19.32 25.82 -17.64
CA THR A 88 -19.31 24.40 -17.36
C THR A 88 -17.94 23.96 -17.83
N ILE A 89 -16.96 24.03 -16.93
CA ILE A 89 -15.75 23.24 -17.04
C ILE A 89 -16.32 21.85 -17.18
N SER A 90 -16.30 21.31 -18.41
CA SER A 90 -16.64 19.92 -18.65
C SER A 90 -15.88 19.15 -17.58
N PRO A 91 -16.57 18.49 -16.63
CA PRO A 91 -15.89 17.84 -15.52
C PRO A 91 -14.82 16.99 -16.17
N ILE A 92 -13.56 17.17 -15.74
CA ILE A 92 -12.45 16.34 -16.21
C ILE A 92 -12.97 14.92 -16.10
N GLU A 93 -13.24 14.29 -17.25
CA GLU A 93 -13.89 13.00 -17.30
C GLU A 93 -12.80 12.01 -16.91
N TYR A 94 -12.62 11.87 -15.60
CA TYR A 94 -11.75 10.86 -15.05
C TYR A 94 -12.25 9.53 -15.62
N PRO A 95 -11.36 8.74 -16.25
CA PRO A 95 -11.77 7.45 -16.76
C PRO A 95 -12.49 6.71 -15.63
N PRO A 96 -13.67 6.12 -15.90
CA PRO A 96 -14.49 5.52 -14.85
C PRO A 96 -13.61 4.57 -14.03
N GLU A 97 -13.54 4.80 -12.72
CA GLU A 97 -12.69 4.00 -11.85
C GLU A 97 -13.02 2.51 -12.08
N GLU A 98 -11.99 1.72 -12.40
CA GLU A 98 -12.20 0.30 -12.66
C GLU A 98 -12.87 -0.34 -11.45
N SER A 99 -14.04 -0.96 -11.65
CA SER A 99 -14.76 -1.61 -10.57
C SER A 99 -13.86 -2.62 -9.84
N PHE A 100 -13.69 -2.38 -8.53
CA PHE A 100 -12.76 -3.13 -7.69
C PHE A 100 -13.03 -4.63 -7.76
N TYR A 101 -14.29 -5.04 -7.51
CA TYR A 101 -14.67 -6.44 -7.39
C TYR A 101 -14.66 -7.22 -8.71
N TRP A 102 -14.88 -6.57 -9.85
CA TRP A 102 -15.07 -7.28 -11.13
C TRP A 102 -13.81 -7.36 -11.98
N ARG A 103 -12.95 -6.34 -11.95
CA ARG A 103 -11.78 -6.30 -12.83
C ARG A 103 -10.47 -6.35 -12.06
N ARG A 104 -10.31 -5.47 -11.07
CA ARG A 104 -9.05 -5.30 -10.36
C ARG A 104 -8.77 -6.48 -9.42
N PHE A 105 -9.74 -6.84 -8.59
CA PHE A 105 -9.56 -7.85 -7.57
C PHE A 105 -9.28 -9.27 -8.12
N PRO A 106 -10.04 -9.79 -9.12
CA PRO A 106 -9.73 -11.11 -9.69
C PRO A 106 -8.38 -11.13 -10.41
N ARG A 107 -8.02 -10.03 -11.10
CA ARG A 107 -6.70 -9.88 -11.74
C ARG A 107 -5.57 -9.98 -10.72
N ASP A 108 -5.68 -9.25 -9.62
CA ASP A 108 -4.68 -9.28 -8.54
C ASP A 108 -4.56 -10.69 -7.93
N ILE A 109 -5.66 -11.41 -7.76
CA ILE A 109 -5.65 -12.80 -7.27
C ILE A 109 -4.90 -13.73 -8.22
N VAL A 110 -5.18 -13.65 -9.53
CA VAL A 110 -4.53 -14.50 -10.54
C VAL A 110 -3.03 -14.21 -10.60
N VAL A 111 -2.65 -12.93 -10.62
CA VAL A 111 -1.24 -12.52 -10.58
C VAL A 111 -0.57 -13.04 -9.31
N TYR A 112 -1.22 -12.88 -8.15
CA TYR A 112 -0.69 -13.38 -6.88
C TYR A 112 -0.53 -14.91 -6.88
N MET A 113 -1.49 -15.67 -7.39
CA MET A 113 -1.36 -17.13 -7.48
C MET A 113 -0.15 -17.56 -8.30
N ILE A 114 0.10 -16.90 -9.44
CA ILE A 114 1.25 -17.18 -10.30
C ILE A 114 2.55 -16.85 -9.55
N LEU A 115 2.62 -15.67 -8.92
CA LEU A 115 3.78 -15.24 -8.14
C LEU A 115 4.01 -16.17 -6.94
N ALA A 116 2.96 -16.60 -6.23
CA ALA A 116 3.05 -17.51 -5.09
C ALA A 116 3.59 -18.89 -5.51
N ALA A 117 3.15 -19.41 -6.66
CA ALA A 117 3.69 -20.65 -7.21
C ALA A 117 5.18 -20.54 -7.55
N MET A 118 5.57 -19.42 -8.17
CA MET A 118 6.97 -19.12 -8.51
C MET A 118 7.82 -18.94 -7.24
N GLN A 119 7.31 -18.23 -6.23
CA GLN A 119 7.96 -18.02 -4.94
C GLN A 119 8.17 -19.35 -4.20
N TYR A 120 7.19 -20.25 -4.23
CA TYR A 120 7.33 -21.59 -3.65
C TYR A 120 8.48 -22.38 -4.31
N TRP A 121 8.61 -22.28 -5.64
CA TRP A 121 9.71 -22.92 -6.36
C TRP A 121 11.05 -22.28 -6.04
N TRP A 122 11.08 -20.95 -5.92
CA TRP A 122 12.26 -20.20 -5.51
C TRP A 122 12.76 -20.66 -4.13
N TYR A 123 11.87 -20.80 -3.14
CA TYR A 123 12.25 -21.29 -1.82
C TYR A 123 12.78 -22.73 -1.84
N ILE A 124 12.20 -23.61 -2.67
CA ILE A 124 12.74 -24.96 -2.86
C ILE A 124 14.13 -24.91 -3.52
N ALA A 125 14.31 -24.05 -4.52
CA ALA A 125 15.58 -23.88 -5.21
C ALA A 125 16.67 -23.39 -4.25
N LEU A 126 16.38 -22.37 -3.43
CA LEU A 126 17.27 -21.90 -2.37
C LEU A 126 17.61 -23.00 -1.38
N GLU A 127 16.63 -23.83 -0.99
CA GLU A 127 16.89 -24.94 -0.07
C GLU A 127 17.81 -26.00 -0.67
N LYS A 128 17.72 -26.24 -1.99
CA LYS A 128 18.60 -27.17 -2.70
C LYS A 128 20.01 -26.61 -2.93
N MET A 129 20.13 -25.32 -3.26
CA MET A 129 21.42 -24.68 -3.54
C MET A 129 22.24 -24.45 -2.27
N LEU A 130 21.59 -24.07 -1.17
CA LEU A 130 22.25 -23.63 0.05
C LEU A 130 21.68 -24.33 1.29
N PRO A 131 21.75 -25.67 1.41
CA PRO A 131 21.12 -26.40 2.52
C PRO A 131 21.50 -25.76 3.87
N ALA A 132 20.49 -25.28 4.60
CA ALA A 132 20.73 -24.57 5.87
C ALA A 132 21.12 -25.56 6.98
N ARG A 133 20.63 -26.78 6.84
CA ARG A 133 20.94 -27.92 7.68
C ARG A 133 21.59 -29.00 6.82
N PRO A 134 22.75 -29.54 7.21
CA PRO A 134 23.29 -30.73 6.56
C PRO A 134 22.20 -31.81 6.61
N ARG A 135 21.71 -32.24 5.44
CA ARG A 135 20.91 -33.46 5.37
C ARG A 135 21.89 -34.57 5.72
N TYR A 136 21.71 -35.19 6.88
CA TYR A 136 22.46 -36.39 7.23
C TYR A 136 22.21 -37.36 6.08
N LYS A 137 23.22 -37.59 5.25
CA LYS A 137 23.16 -38.59 4.18
C LYS A 137 22.92 -39.91 4.91
N ASP A 138 21.74 -40.45 4.67
CA ASP A 138 21.19 -41.69 5.17
C ASP A 138 22.21 -42.59 5.89
N VAL A 139 22.06 -42.70 7.21
CA VAL A 139 22.27 -44.00 7.84
C VAL A 139 21.22 -44.89 7.18
N VAL A 140 21.71 -45.88 6.42
CA VAL A 140 20.91 -46.87 5.69
C VAL A 140 19.66 -47.24 6.50
N PRO A 141 18.44 -47.11 5.95
CA PRO A 141 17.23 -47.49 6.66
C PRO A 141 17.19 -49.02 6.78
N SER A 142 17.81 -49.52 7.82
CA SER A 142 17.65 -50.89 8.27
C SER A 142 16.30 -50.99 8.96
N ALA A 143 15.39 -51.69 8.28
CA ALA A 143 14.13 -52.25 8.79
C ALA A 143 12.96 -51.27 8.96
N LYS A 144 11.90 -51.58 8.21
CA LYS A 144 10.53 -51.14 8.43
C LYS A 144 10.12 -51.49 9.87
N PHE A 145 10.02 -50.50 10.73
CA PHE A 145 9.21 -50.58 11.94
C PHE A 145 8.21 -49.43 11.88
N GLU A 146 6.92 -49.79 11.93
CA GLU A 146 5.86 -48.85 12.30
C GLU A 146 6.14 -48.40 13.75
N GLU A 147 6.93 -47.35 13.92
CA GLU A 147 7.08 -46.67 15.20
C GLU A 147 6.22 -45.42 15.17
N SER A 148 5.24 -45.39 16.07
CA SER A 148 4.45 -44.22 16.44
C SER A 148 5.35 -43.00 16.64
N GLU A 149 5.03 -41.85 16.01
CA GLU A 149 5.80 -40.58 16.08
C GLU A 149 6.22 -40.19 17.51
N ASP A 150 5.41 -40.55 18.52
CA ASP A 150 5.70 -40.28 19.94
C ASP A 150 6.97 -40.98 20.46
N ARG A 151 7.33 -42.13 19.89
CA ARG A 151 8.50 -42.92 20.29
C ARG A 151 9.79 -42.38 19.68
N GLU A 152 9.74 -41.85 18.46
CA GLU A 152 10.89 -41.23 17.82
C GLU A 152 11.29 -39.93 18.55
N GLU A 153 10.34 -39.12 19.00
CA GLU A 153 10.65 -37.90 19.76
C GLU A 153 11.32 -38.18 21.12
N GLU A 154 10.94 -39.26 21.80
CA GLU A 154 11.58 -39.69 23.05
C GLU A 154 13.00 -40.21 22.81
N VAL A 155 13.21 -40.97 21.74
CA VAL A 155 14.54 -41.49 21.35
C VAL A 155 15.47 -40.33 20.96
N VAL A 156 14.97 -39.36 20.21
CA VAL A 156 15.71 -38.14 19.83
C VAL A 156 16.05 -37.30 21.07
N LYS A 157 15.13 -37.12 22.01
CA LYS A 157 15.41 -36.44 23.30
C LYS A 157 16.51 -37.16 24.09
N LYS A 158 16.46 -38.49 24.16
CA LYS A 158 17.48 -39.31 24.85
C LYS A 158 18.85 -39.20 24.21
N TRP A 159 18.92 -39.15 22.87
CA TRP A 159 20.17 -39.02 22.12
C TRP A 159 20.80 -37.62 22.20
N ILE A 160 19.96 -36.58 22.33
CA ILE A 160 20.41 -35.21 22.63
C ILE A 160 20.96 -35.13 24.06
N ALA A 161 20.28 -35.74 25.03
CA ALA A 161 20.72 -35.75 26.43
C ALA A 161 22.02 -36.53 26.65
N GLN A 162 22.27 -37.58 25.85
CA GLN A 162 23.53 -38.34 25.85
C GLN A 162 24.70 -37.64 25.15
N GLY A 163 24.51 -36.43 24.60
CA GLY A 163 25.57 -35.70 23.88
C GLY A 163 26.05 -36.36 22.59
N ARG A 164 25.36 -37.43 22.14
CA ARG A 164 25.73 -38.23 20.96
C ARG A 164 25.22 -37.61 19.66
N VAL A 165 24.23 -36.70 19.76
CA VAL A 165 23.70 -35.92 18.64
C VAL A 165 23.99 -34.44 18.90
N ASN A 166 25.06 -33.92 18.30
CA ASN A 166 25.21 -32.47 18.13
C ASN A 166 24.02 -32.00 17.29
N ARG A 167 23.20 -31.08 17.81
CA ARG A 167 22.20 -30.39 16.98
C ARG A 167 22.94 -29.89 15.75
N ALA A 168 22.58 -30.39 14.56
CA ALA A 168 23.23 -30.02 13.32
C ALA A 168 23.33 -28.49 13.30
N SER A 169 24.55 -27.98 13.50
CA SER A 169 24.77 -26.56 13.73
C SER A 169 24.28 -25.85 12.48
N LEU A 170 23.39 -24.88 12.69
CA LEU A 170 22.85 -24.12 11.58
C LEU A 170 24.02 -23.44 10.87
N ASN A 171 24.15 -23.65 9.56
CA ASN A 171 25.15 -22.93 8.80
C ASN A 171 24.64 -21.50 8.60
N TRP A 172 25.04 -20.60 9.51
CA TRP A 172 24.67 -19.18 9.48
C TRP A 172 25.09 -18.49 8.19
N GLY A 173 26.23 -18.87 7.60
CA GLY A 173 26.68 -18.34 6.32
C GLY A 173 25.71 -18.69 5.18
N ASN A 174 25.30 -19.95 5.09
CA ASN A 174 24.30 -20.37 4.09
C ASN A 174 22.93 -19.72 4.33
N THR A 175 22.54 -19.57 5.60
CA THR A 175 21.25 -18.94 5.98
C THR A 175 21.26 -17.45 5.63
N PHE A 176 22.35 -16.75 5.92
CA PHE A 176 22.54 -15.35 5.57
C PHE A 176 22.58 -15.15 4.05
N LEU A 177 23.31 -16.00 3.32
CA LEU A 177 23.35 -15.93 1.86
C LEU A 177 21.99 -16.20 1.22
N LYS A 178 21.21 -17.16 1.74
CA LYS A 178 19.81 -17.38 1.34
C LYS A 178 18.97 -16.14 1.54
N TRP A 179 19.06 -15.53 2.71
CA TRP A 179 18.31 -14.32 3.05
C TRP A 179 18.70 -13.15 2.13
N THR A 180 19.99 -12.93 1.89
CA THR A 180 20.47 -11.89 0.96
C THR A 180 20.00 -12.13 -0.47
N LEU A 181 20.01 -13.38 -0.95
CA LEU A 181 19.49 -13.73 -2.28
C LEU A 181 17.98 -13.53 -2.38
N ASP A 182 17.22 -13.85 -1.33
CA ASP A 182 15.78 -13.62 -1.30
C ASP A 182 15.45 -12.13 -1.27
N MET A 183 16.21 -11.34 -0.49
CA MET A 183 16.09 -9.88 -0.44
C MET A 183 16.40 -9.20 -1.78
N THR A 184 17.40 -9.69 -2.50
CA THR A 184 17.85 -9.07 -3.75
C THR A 184 17.04 -9.54 -4.95
N ILE A 185 16.93 -10.85 -5.15
CA ILE A 185 16.28 -11.42 -6.35
C ILE A 185 14.78 -11.59 -6.11
N GLY A 186 14.38 -12.13 -4.96
CA GLY A 186 12.98 -12.38 -4.64
C GLY A 186 12.15 -11.09 -4.65
N ARG A 187 12.63 -10.05 -3.95
CA ARG A 187 11.91 -8.76 -3.88
C ARG A 187 11.92 -7.96 -5.18
N LEU A 188 12.97 -8.09 -6.00
CA LEU A 188 13.06 -7.43 -7.30
C LEU A 188 12.04 -8.00 -8.28
N VAL A 189 11.76 -9.30 -8.19
CA VAL A 189 10.72 -9.97 -8.99
C VAL A 189 9.30 -9.60 -8.52
N THR A 190 9.11 -9.30 -7.24
CA THR A 190 7.79 -8.94 -6.66
C THR A 190 7.49 -7.44 -6.59
N TYR A 191 8.28 -6.58 -7.23
CA TYR A 191 7.98 -5.15 -7.48
C TYR A 191 7.70 -4.25 -6.25
N SER A 192 8.22 -4.56 -5.05
CA SER A 192 8.02 -3.72 -3.84
C SER A 192 9.32 -3.10 -3.31
N VAL A 193 10.13 -2.52 -4.19
CA VAL A 193 11.51 -2.13 -3.83
C VAL A 193 11.59 -0.86 -2.96
N ALA A 194 10.58 0.04 -2.97
CA ALA A 194 10.73 1.34 -2.29
C ALA A 194 10.10 1.43 -0.88
N GLY A 195 8.98 0.75 -0.63
CA GLY A 195 8.30 0.79 0.68
C GLY A 195 8.85 -0.22 1.70
N ASP A 196 9.52 -1.25 1.22
CA ASP A 196 9.87 -2.43 2.01
C ASP A 196 11.12 -2.27 2.88
N PHE A 197 12.04 -1.37 2.52
CA PHE A 197 13.30 -1.20 3.26
C PHE A 197 13.13 -0.60 4.66
N LEU A 198 12.04 0.14 4.90
CA LEU A 198 11.68 0.67 6.22
C LEU A 198 10.78 -0.29 7.01
N SER A 199 10.35 -1.40 6.40
CA SER A 199 9.46 -2.36 7.01
C SER A 199 10.25 -3.34 7.90
N PRO A 200 9.69 -3.84 9.02
CA PRO A 200 10.31 -4.91 9.81
C PRO A 200 10.36 -6.27 9.09
N LEU A 201 9.76 -6.37 7.89
CA LEU A 201 9.67 -7.60 7.10
C LEU A 201 11.03 -8.30 6.89
N PRO A 202 12.16 -7.62 6.62
CA PRO A 202 13.43 -8.32 6.43
C PRO A 202 13.93 -9.10 7.63
N LEU A 203 13.63 -8.62 8.84
CA LEU A 203 13.96 -9.33 10.08
C LEU A 203 13.02 -10.53 10.29
N VAL A 204 11.73 -10.37 9.99
CA VAL A 204 10.76 -11.47 10.06
C VAL A 204 11.12 -12.55 9.05
N ASP A 205 11.54 -12.19 7.84
CA ASP A 205 11.99 -13.13 6.82
C ASP A 205 13.19 -13.93 7.32
N LEU A 206 14.19 -13.25 7.90
CA LEU A 206 15.37 -13.90 8.48
C LEU A 206 14.98 -14.91 9.56
N ILE A 207 14.09 -14.53 10.49
CA ILE A 207 13.60 -15.42 11.54
C ILE A 207 12.86 -16.63 10.93
N ALA A 208 12.03 -16.40 9.90
CA ALA A 208 11.32 -17.45 9.19
C ALA A 208 12.26 -18.39 8.41
N PHE A 209 13.40 -17.89 7.90
CA PHE A 209 14.44 -18.73 7.29
C PHE A 209 15.09 -19.68 8.30
N VAL A 210 15.27 -19.21 9.55
CA VAL A 210 15.90 -19.99 10.63
C VAL A 210 14.92 -21.01 11.24
N THR A 211 13.67 -20.60 11.45
CA THR A 211 12.73 -21.36 12.29
C THR A 211 11.72 -22.19 11.49
N ILE A 212 11.31 -21.72 10.30
CA ILE A 212 10.17 -22.29 9.59
C ILE A 212 10.65 -23.16 8.42
N PRO A 213 10.13 -24.40 8.31
CA PRO A 213 10.38 -25.25 7.16
C PRO A 213 9.97 -24.59 5.85
N THR A 214 10.74 -24.83 4.80
CA THR A 214 10.60 -24.20 3.48
C THR A 214 9.17 -24.30 2.91
N HIS A 215 8.48 -25.43 3.12
CA HIS A 215 7.14 -25.67 2.59
C HIS A 215 6.03 -24.91 3.31
N HIS A 216 6.25 -24.49 4.56
CA HIS A 216 5.30 -23.68 5.34
C HIS A 216 5.62 -22.18 5.30
N ARG A 217 6.82 -21.81 4.84
CA ARG A 217 7.29 -20.42 4.84
C ARG A 217 6.36 -19.47 4.08
N ILE A 218 5.87 -19.87 2.89
CA ILE A 218 4.99 -19.01 2.08
C ILE A 218 3.68 -18.65 2.81
N VAL A 219 3.08 -19.62 3.51
CA VAL A 219 1.83 -19.42 4.25
C VAL A 219 2.09 -18.54 5.48
N PHE A 220 3.22 -18.77 6.15
CA PHE A 220 3.63 -17.93 7.26
C PHE A 220 3.82 -16.47 6.83
N MET A 221 4.54 -16.22 5.73
CA MET A 221 4.74 -14.84 5.23
C MET A 221 3.41 -14.18 4.88
N ALA A 222 2.50 -14.89 4.21
CA ALA A 222 1.17 -14.36 3.90
C ALA A 222 0.37 -14.03 5.17
N GLY A 223 0.53 -14.81 6.24
CA GLY A 223 -0.06 -14.54 7.54
C GLY A 223 0.56 -13.31 8.23
N VAL A 224 1.88 -13.17 8.20
CA VAL A 224 2.59 -11.99 8.72
C VAL A 224 2.17 -10.75 7.97
N ASP A 225 2.07 -10.81 6.64
CA ASP A 225 1.61 -9.70 5.81
C ASP A 225 0.18 -9.28 6.20
N LEU A 226 -0.74 -10.24 6.34
CA LEU A 226 -2.10 -9.96 6.82
C LEU A 226 -2.11 -9.26 8.18
N ILE A 227 -1.37 -9.78 9.17
CA ILE A 227 -1.30 -9.20 10.52
C ILE A 227 -0.71 -7.80 10.49
N THR A 228 0.38 -7.61 9.73
CA THR A 228 1.06 -6.32 9.60
C THR A 228 0.16 -5.29 8.95
N ASN A 229 -0.57 -5.67 7.89
CA ASN A 229 -1.56 -4.81 7.26
C ASN A 229 -2.66 -4.42 8.26
N ILE A 230 -3.27 -5.39 8.97
CA ILE A 230 -4.31 -5.12 9.97
C ILE A 230 -3.81 -4.14 11.04
N PHE A 231 -2.62 -4.41 11.58
CA PHE A 231 -1.99 -3.59 12.60
C PHE A 231 -1.73 -2.17 12.10
N PHE A 232 -1.11 -2.03 10.94
CA PHE A 232 -0.77 -0.73 10.35
C PHE A 232 -2.02 0.10 10.04
N PHE A 233 -3.04 -0.48 9.39
CA PHE A 233 -4.30 0.22 9.14
C PHE A 233 -4.98 0.68 10.43
N THR A 234 -4.97 -0.16 11.46
CA THR A 234 -5.56 0.19 12.75
C THR A 234 -4.81 1.33 13.42
N ILE A 235 -3.47 1.27 13.45
CA ILE A 235 -2.64 2.31 14.04
C ILE A 235 -2.73 3.61 13.26
N VAL A 236 -2.60 3.58 11.94
CA VAL A 236 -2.68 4.78 11.10
C VAL A 236 -4.03 5.45 11.29
N ARG A 237 -5.14 4.69 11.35
CA ARG A 237 -6.46 5.26 11.62
C ARG A 237 -6.53 5.94 12.98
N VAL A 238 -6.08 5.27 14.04
CA VAL A 238 -6.09 5.85 15.40
C VAL A 238 -5.19 7.08 15.47
N PHE A 239 -4.01 7.00 14.88
CA PHE A 239 -3.05 8.08 14.85
C PHE A 239 -3.55 9.26 14.01
N ALA A 240 -4.14 9.04 12.85
CA ALA A 240 -4.72 10.11 12.03
C ALA A 240 -5.85 10.83 12.75
N ALA A 241 -6.77 10.07 13.37
CA ALA A 241 -7.86 10.65 14.17
C ALA A 241 -7.35 11.42 15.39
N TRP A 242 -6.26 10.96 16.01
CA TRP A 242 -5.59 11.66 17.11
C TRP A 242 -4.86 12.92 16.62
N ALA A 243 -4.09 12.82 15.53
CA ALA A 243 -3.25 13.89 14.99
C ALA A 243 -4.09 15.13 14.64
N VAL A 244 -5.27 14.95 14.04
CA VAL A 244 -6.19 16.05 13.71
C VAL A 244 -6.69 16.80 14.96
N LYS A 245 -6.73 16.14 16.11
CA LYS A 245 -7.12 16.77 17.39
C LYS A 245 -6.00 17.53 18.08
N THR A 246 -4.75 17.37 17.63
CA THR A 246 -3.62 18.06 18.26
C THR A 246 -3.65 19.56 17.98
N ASP A 247 -3.30 20.37 18.97
CA ASP A 247 -3.22 21.82 18.84
C ASP A 247 -2.27 22.24 17.70
N TYR A 248 -1.20 21.47 17.49
CA TYR A 248 -0.28 21.70 16.37
C TYR A 248 -0.98 21.57 15.02
N ALA A 249 -1.72 20.48 14.78
CA ALA A 249 -2.44 20.30 13.53
C ALA A 249 -3.52 21.38 13.35
N GLN A 250 -4.25 21.72 14.41
CA GLN A 250 -5.25 22.78 14.39
C GLN A 250 -4.62 24.16 14.07
N MET A 251 -3.46 24.46 14.65
CA MET A 251 -2.71 25.69 14.38
C MET A 251 -2.24 25.75 12.93
N VAL A 252 -1.73 24.64 12.37
CA VAL A 252 -1.32 24.57 10.96
C VAL A 252 -2.54 24.78 10.04
N MET A 253 -3.65 24.10 10.29
CA MET A 253 -4.89 24.27 9.52
C MET A 253 -5.43 25.71 9.60
N ARG A 254 -5.38 26.32 10.79
CA ARG A 254 -5.79 27.70 11.00
C ARG A 254 -4.90 28.68 10.25
N ASN A 255 -3.58 28.53 10.32
CA ASN A 255 -2.63 29.39 9.61
C ASN A 255 -2.81 29.29 8.08
N MET A 256 -3.00 28.08 7.53
CA MET A 256 -3.32 27.90 6.11
C MET A 256 -4.63 28.60 5.71
N THR A 257 -5.65 28.51 6.57
CA THR A 257 -6.95 29.16 6.34
C THR A 257 -6.85 30.68 6.41
N GLU A 258 -6.17 31.22 7.41
CA GLU A 258 -5.95 32.67 7.58
C GLU A 258 -5.15 33.25 6.40
N ASN A 259 -4.11 32.54 5.93
CA ASN A 259 -3.34 32.97 4.76
C ASN A 259 -4.21 33.02 3.49
N ALA A 260 -5.04 32.01 3.26
CA ALA A 260 -5.96 32.01 2.12
C ALA A 260 -6.98 33.17 2.21
N VAL A 261 -7.54 33.45 3.37
CA VAL A 261 -8.49 34.57 3.57
C VAL A 261 -7.80 35.92 3.38
N ASN A 262 -6.60 36.10 3.93
CA ASN A 262 -5.83 37.35 3.79
C ASN A 262 -5.45 37.64 2.34
N SER A 263 -5.07 36.61 1.57
CA SER A 263 -4.85 36.73 0.13
C SER A 263 -6.09 37.25 -0.59
N ARG A 264 -7.28 36.72 -0.29
CA ARG A 264 -8.54 37.20 -0.88
C ARG A 264 -8.85 38.65 -0.55
N LEU A 265 -8.66 39.04 0.71
CA LEU A 265 -8.96 40.39 1.18
C LEU A 265 -8.00 41.42 0.56
N LYS A 266 -6.72 41.04 0.39
CA LYS A 266 -5.72 41.86 -0.32
C LYS A 266 -6.11 42.06 -1.79
N GLU A 267 -6.52 41.01 -2.48
CA GLU A 267 -6.97 41.10 -3.88
C GLU A 267 -8.23 41.96 -4.02
N GLU A 268 -9.22 41.80 -3.14
CA GLU A 268 -10.44 42.59 -3.18
C GLU A 268 -10.15 44.08 -2.99
N LYS A 269 -9.23 44.42 -2.06
CA LYS A 269 -8.76 45.80 -1.89
C LYS A 269 -8.10 46.35 -3.16
N LEU A 270 -7.28 45.55 -3.84
CA LEU A 270 -6.64 45.96 -5.10
C LEU A 270 -7.66 46.19 -6.22
N ARG A 271 -8.70 45.36 -6.31
CA ARG A 271 -9.78 45.53 -7.31
C ARG A 271 -10.56 46.82 -7.08
N ARG A 272 -10.94 47.11 -5.83
CA ARG A 272 -11.64 48.35 -5.49
C ARG A 272 -10.82 49.61 -5.80
N LEU A 273 -9.52 49.58 -5.52
CA LEU A 273 -8.62 50.69 -5.89
C LEU A 273 -8.51 50.87 -7.41
N GLY A 274 -8.58 49.79 -8.19
CA GLY A 274 -8.59 49.85 -9.65
C GLY A 274 -9.88 50.44 -10.24
N ASP A 275 -11.02 50.25 -9.57
CA ASP A 275 -12.31 50.81 -10.01
C ASP A 275 -12.46 52.31 -9.66
N GLU A 276 -11.67 52.82 -8.69
CA GLU A 276 -11.69 54.23 -8.26
C GLU A 276 -10.74 55.15 -9.05
N LEU A 277 -9.84 54.59 -9.86
CA LEU A 277 -8.85 55.31 -10.69
C LEU A 277 -9.34 55.50 -12.14
#